data_AF-A0A5A7UI81-F1
#
_entry.id   AF-A0A5A7UI81-F1
#
_cell.length_a   1.000
_cell.length_b   1.000
_cell.length_c   1.000
_cell.angle_alpha   90.00
_cell.angle_beta   90.00
_cell.angle_gamma   90.00
#
_symmetry.space_group_name_H-M   'P 1'
#
loop_
_entity.id
_entity.type
_entity.pdbx_description
1 polymer ?
#
loop_
_entity_poly.entity_id
_entity_poly.type
_entity_poly.pdbx_seq_one_letter_code
_entity_poly.pdbx_strand_id
1 'polypeptide(L)' 'MLEKSKQGPDAEFELRVDEAIVKHRRLCVLSISELKDAVLEEAHSFLCAMHLGSTKMYRTLKKTYWWLGI' A
#
# COMPACT_ATOMS: atom_id res chain seq x y z
N MET A 1 -26.30 -6.32 9.67
CA MET A 1 -25.34 -6.96 10.60
C MET A 1 -24.03 -7.09 9.86
N LEU A 2 -23.01 -6.31 10.20
CA LEU A 2 -21.65 -6.55 9.71
C LEU A 2 -20.89 -7.22 10.86
N GLU A 3 -20.49 -8.46 10.62
CA GLU A 3 -19.84 -9.33 11.59
C GLU A 3 -18.53 -8.68 12.04
N LYS A 4 -18.51 -8.18 13.28
CA LYS A 4 -17.28 -7.69 13.91
C LYS A 4 -16.46 -8.90 14.33
N SER A 5 -15.59 -9.37 13.45
CA SER A 5 -14.52 -10.27 13.86
C SER A 5 -13.63 -9.53 14.86
N LYS A 6 -13.62 -10.02 16.11
CA LYS A 6 -12.80 -9.48 17.18
C LYS A 6 -11.35 -9.80 16.87
N GLN A 7 -10.62 -8.82 16.36
CA GLN A 7 -9.18 -8.91 16.27
C GLN A 7 -8.60 -8.09 17.42
N GLY A 8 -7.90 -8.80 18.32
CA GLY A 8 -7.16 -8.20 19.42
C GLY A 8 -6.05 -7.27 18.91
N PRO A 9 -5.31 -6.62 19.80
CA PRO A 9 -4.30 -5.59 19.46
C PRO A 9 -3.10 -6.07 18.60
N ASP A 10 -3.14 -7.30 18.08
CA ASP A 10 -2.08 -8.00 17.33
C ASP A 10 -2.54 -8.48 15.93
N ALA A 11 -3.56 -7.84 15.35
CA ALA A 11 -3.94 -8.13 13.97
C ALA A 11 -2.82 -7.73 13.00
N GLU A 12 -2.15 -8.73 12.44
CA GLU A 12 -1.09 -8.50 11.45
C GLU A 12 -1.65 -7.84 10.17
N PHE A 13 -2.93 -8.10 9.83
CA PHE A 13 -3.62 -7.57 8.67
C PHE A 13 -5.05 -7.08 9.01
N GLU A 14 -5.42 -5.93 8.49
CA GLU A 14 -6.74 -5.31 8.64
C GLU A 14 -7.39 -5.15 7.26
N LEU A 15 -8.62 -5.65 7.09
CA LEU A 15 -9.44 -5.36 5.91
C LEU A 15 -10.24 -4.08 6.17
N ARG A 16 -10.06 -3.09 5.31
CA ARG A 16 -10.81 -1.82 5.36
C ARG A 16 -12.14 -1.92 4.62
N VAL A 17 -12.98 -0.91 4.83
CA VAL A 17 -14.32 -0.79 4.23
C VAL A 17 -14.26 -0.64 2.70
N ASP A 18 -13.15 -0.10 2.18
CA ASP A 18 -12.84 0.01 0.75
C ASP A 18 -12.18 -1.26 0.18
N GLU A 19 -12.31 -2.40 0.87
CA GLU A 19 -11.72 -3.69 0.53
C GLU A 19 -10.17 -3.69 0.51
N ALA A 20 -9.55 -2.60 0.96
CA ALA A 20 -8.10 -2.53 1.04
C ALA A 20 -7.57 -3.33 2.23
N ILE A 21 -6.54 -4.15 1.99
CA ILE A 21 -5.81 -4.85 3.05
C ILE A 21 -4.70 -3.94 3.58
N VAL A 22 -4.57 -3.82 4.89
CA VAL A 22 -3.54 -3.00 5.55
C VAL A 22 -2.72 -3.83 6.52
N LYS A 23 -1.40 -3.72 6.43
CA LYS A 23 -0.44 -4.37 7.33
C LYS A 23 0.45 -3.31 7.97
N HIS A 24 0.57 -3.27 9.30
CA HIS A 24 1.41 -2.28 9.99
C HIS A 24 1.16 -0.82 9.54
N ARG A 25 -0.11 -0.44 9.32
CA ARG A 25 -0.53 0.87 8.77
C ARG A 25 -0.09 1.17 7.33
N ARG A 26 0.32 0.16 6.57
CA ARG A 26 0.67 0.26 5.14
C ARG A 26 -0.31 -0.52 4.29
N LEU A 27 -0.67 0.02 3.13
CA LEU A 27 -1.54 -0.66 2.17
C LEU A 27 -0.82 -1.85 1.56
N CYS A 28 -1.40 -3.04 1.69
CA CYS A 28 -0.91 -4.23 1.02
C CYS A 28 -1.20 -4.12 -0.46
N VAL A 29 -0.15 -3.99 -1.26
CA VAL A 29 -0.26 -4.19 -2.70
C VAL A 29 -0.14 -5.69 -2.91
N LEU A 30 -1.26 -6.31 -3.30
CA LEU A 30 -1.29 -7.71 -3.72
C LEU A 30 -0.22 -7.91 -4.80
N SER A 31 0.38 -9.10 -4.87
CA SER A 31 1.46 -9.41 -5.82
C SER A 31 1.00 -9.49 -7.29
N ILE A 32 -0.12 -8.85 -7.62
CA ILE A 32 -0.69 -8.71 -8.95
C ILE A 32 0.14 -7.67 -9.70
N SER A 33 0.84 -8.09 -10.75
CA SER A 33 1.75 -7.22 -11.51
C SER A 33 1.08 -5.95 -12.02
N GLU A 34 -0.17 -6.06 -12.51
CA GLU A 34 -0.94 -4.91 -13.03
C GLU A 34 -1.19 -3.84 -11.96
N LEU A 35 -1.50 -4.25 -10.72
CA LEU A 35 -1.70 -3.32 -9.61
C LEU A 35 -0.37 -2.69 -9.19
N LYS A 36 0.73 -3.44 -9.22
CA LYS A 36 2.06 -2.91 -8.94
C LYS A 36 2.46 -1.85 -9.97
N ASP A 37 2.24 -2.15 -11.25
CA ASP A 37 2.58 -1.26 -12.36
C ASP A 37 1.73 0.02 -12.31
N ALA A 38 0.43 -0.08 -12.06
CA ALA A 38 -0.45 1.08 -11.92
C ALA A 38 -0.01 2.02 -10.77
N VAL A 39 0.32 1.46 -9.59
CA VAL A 39 0.80 2.25 -8.45
C VAL A 39 2.15 2.91 -8.75
N LEU A 40 3.06 2.20 -9.44
CA LEU A 40 4.36 2.75 -9.82
C LEU A 40 4.23 3.85 -10.88
N GLU A 41 3.35 3.69 -11.87
CA GLU A 41 3.10 4.67 -12.91
C GLU A 41 2.48 5.95 -12.35
N GLU A 42 1.45 5.82 -11.51
CA GLU A 42 0.83 6.98 -10.88
C GLU A 42 1.80 7.71 -9.93
N ALA A 43 2.58 6.95 -9.15
CA ALA A 43 3.63 7.53 -8.33
C ALA A 43 4.71 8.22 -9.17
N HIS A 44 5.14 7.62 -10.27
CA HIS A 44 6.10 8.23 -11.18
C HIS A 44 5.55 9.55 -11.73
N SER A 45 4.31 9.57 -12.21
CA SER A 45 3.65 10.77 -12.73
C SER A 45 3.56 11.88 -11.68
N PHE A 46 3.05 11.55 -10.48
CA PHE A 46 2.89 12.49 -9.37
C PHE A 46 4.22 13.05 -8.86
N LEU A 47 5.24 12.19 -8.72
CA LEU A 47 6.53 12.56 -8.13
C LEU A 47 7.44 13.24 -9.15
N CYS A 48 7.29 12.93 -10.44
CA CYS A 48 7.90 13.67 -11.55
C CYS A 48 7.33 15.10 -11.61
N ALA A 49 6.01 15.26 -11.47
CA ALA A 49 5.36 16.57 -11.39
C ALA A 49 5.83 17.40 -10.18
N MET A 50 6.22 16.76 -9.07
CA MET A 50 6.80 17.42 -7.90
C MET A 50 8.33 17.55 -7.92
N HIS A 51 9.01 17.16 -9.01
CA HIS A 51 10.47 17.13 -9.15
C HIS A 51 11.19 16.37 -8.03
N LEU A 52 10.59 15.31 -7.50
CA LEU A 52 11.20 14.48 -6.47
C LEU A 52 12.11 13.43 -7.13
N GLY A 53 13.38 13.39 -6.74
CA GLY A 53 14.29 12.35 -7.20
C GLY A 53 13.85 10.93 -6.83
N SER A 54 14.29 9.94 -7.60
CA SER A 54 13.93 8.51 -7.47
C SER A 54 14.12 7.94 -6.06
N THR A 55 15.16 8.36 -5.34
CA THR A 55 15.38 7.95 -3.94
C THR A 55 14.26 8.42 -3.01
N LYS A 56 13.76 9.65 -3.21
CA LYS A 56 12.68 10.21 -2.39
C LYS A 56 11.33 9.57 -2.76
N MET A 57 11.16 9.21 -4.02
CA MET A 57 10.03 8.40 -4.49
C MET A 57 9.99 7.03 -3.80
N TYR A 58 11.07 6.24 -3.89
CA TYR A 58 11.12 4.91 -3.30
C TYR A 58 10.86 4.93 -1.78
N ARG A 59 11.44 5.91 -1.06
CA ARG A 59 11.21 6.07 0.38
C ARG A 59 9.75 6.42 0.72
N THR A 60 9.08 7.18 -0.14
CA THR A 60 7.67 7.55 0.04
C THR A 60 6.78 6.34 -0.18
N LEU A 61 6.99 5.62 -1.28
CA LEU A 61 6.26 4.40 -1.60
C LEU A 61 6.42 3.33 -0.51
N LYS A 62 7.63 3.11 -0.01
CA LYS A 62 7.90 2.12 1.05
C LYS A 62 7.27 2.46 2.41
N LYS A 63 6.94 3.74 2.66
CA LYS A 63 6.21 4.16 3.86
C LYS A 63 4.71 3.90 3.75
N THR A 64 4.15 4.05 2.56
CA THR A 64 2.71 3.95 2.31
C THR A 64 2.28 2.53 1.96
N TYR A 65 3.10 1.81 1.19
CA TYR A 65 2.79 0.50 0.65
C TYR A 65 3.63 -0.61 1.27
N TRP A 66 2.99 -1.75 1.47
CA TRP A 66 3.61 -3.03 1.80
C TRP A 66 3.50 -3.94 0.59
N TRP A 67 4.65 -4.35 0.04
CA TRP A 67 4.71 -5.21 -1.12
C TRP A 67 4.81 -6.67 -0.67
N LEU A 68 3.85 -7.51 -1.07
CA LEU A 68 3.95 -8.96 -0.88
C LEU A 68 4.92 -9.55 -1.92
N GLY A 69 5.91 -10.31 -1.46
CA GLY A 69 6.89 -11.00 -2.31
C GLY A 69 8.22 -10.28 -2.55
N ILE A 70 8.60 -9.33 -1.69
CA ILE A 70 9.99 -8.87 -1.48
C ILE A 70 10.39 -9.25 -0.06
#